data_AF-A0A952R7I2-F1
#
_entry.id   AF-A0A952R7I2-F1
#
_cell.length_a   1.000
_cell.length_b   1.000
_cell.length_c   1.000
_cell.angle_alpha   90.00
_cell.angle_beta   90.00
_cell.angle_gamma   90.00
#
_symmetry.space_group_name_H-M   'P 1'
#
loop_
_entity.id
_entity.type
_entity.pdbx_description
1 polymer ?
#
loop_
_entity_poly.entity_id
_entity_poly.type
_entity_poly.pdbx_seq_one_letter_code
_entity_poly.pdbx_strand_id
1 'polypeptide(L)'
;MPTSATQSDRGRARGALRDTVGALHNLEQLLKSIRVGPRALSMVIPDVHASCQRLPQTLTQLLGLGPAEALDSFAALQAFAEPRVKELTEALARVRRRAMTARRRLDLELVVARKTAELDAVRALADCLDEALTQRELHLDLTQLAVQALTSGGEAAGPRLHVALYTETANSELLVNPHLATRLVLLGLSWVTDSGTRPARVTVTQGERGATLEIEALDTAESDSLTVGVPSTIAPSLEVLKAAAGWSHAQLTERPGALRFEWGPERIQQS
;
A
#
# COMPACT_ATOMS: atom_id res chain seq x y z
N MET A 1 6.02 -11.85 22.15
CA MET A 1 7.30 -11.15 21.90
C MET A 1 8.02 -11.88 20.77
N PRO A 2 8.08 -11.33 19.55
CA PRO A 2 8.83 -11.94 18.45
C PRO A 2 10.32 -12.04 18.80
N THR A 3 10.97 -13.14 18.43
CA THR A 3 12.41 -13.31 18.65
C THR A 3 13.19 -12.42 17.69
N SER A 4 14.42 -12.02 18.07
CA SER A 4 15.30 -11.22 17.21
C SER A 4 15.56 -11.87 15.83
N ALA A 5 15.54 -13.21 15.76
CA ALA A 5 15.65 -13.96 14.52
C ALA A 5 14.46 -13.72 13.58
N THR A 6 13.22 -13.81 14.09
CA THR A 6 12.00 -13.55 13.30
C THR A 6 11.96 -12.13 12.73
N GLN A 7 12.41 -11.14 13.51
CA GLN A 7 12.52 -9.76 13.04
C GLN A 7 13.56 -9.60 11.91
N SER A 8 14.70 -10.31 12.01
CA SER A 8 15.74 -10.30 10.98
C SER A 8 15.24 -10.89 9.65
N ASP A 9 14.54 -12.03 9.70
CA ASP A 9 14.04 -12.70 8.50
C ASP A 9 12.93 -11.91 7.80
N ARG A 10 12.04 -11.29 8.57
CA ARG A 10 11.02 -10.37 8.07
C ARG A 10 11.62 -9.16 7.36
N GLY A 11 12.63 -8.53 7.96
CA GLY A 11 13.34 -7.40 7.35
C GLY A 11 14.02 -7.79 6.02
N ARG A 12 14.59 -9.00 5.93
CA ARG A 12 15.16 -9.54 4.69
C ARG A 12 14.11 -9.77 3.61
N ALA A 13 12.97 -10.38 3.96
CA ALA A 13 11.89 -10.62 3.01
C ALA A 13 11.31 -9.29 2.47
N ARG A 14 11.11 -8.30 3.34
CA ARG A 14 10.68 -6.96 2.95
C ARG A 14 11.69 -6.26 2.04
N GLY A 15 12.97 -6.35 2.37
CA GLY A 15 14.06 -5.85 1.53
C GLY A 15 14.04 -6.48 0.13
N ALA A 16 13.93 -7.81 0.05
CA ALA A 16 13.86 -8.52 -1.23
C ALA A 16 12.62 -8.15 -2.06
N LEU A 17 11.46 -7.95 -1.43
CA LEU A 17 10.25 -7.47 -2.10
C LEU A 17 10.46 -6.06 -2.67
N ARG A 18 10.98 -5.13 -1.85
CA ARG A 18 11.29 -3.76 -2.28
C ARG A 18 12.29 -3.74 -3.43
N ASP A 19 13.36 -4.51 -3.35
CA ASP A 19 14.42 -4.54 -4.36
C ASP A 19 13.90 -5.13 -5.68
N THR A 20 13.04 -6.15 -5.62
CA THR A 20 12.40 -6.72 -6.81
C THR A 20 11.49 -5.71 -7.50
N VAL A 21 10.65 -5.00 -6.74
CA VAL A 21 9.77 -3.96 -7.28
C VAL A 21 10.58 -2.77 -7.83
N GLY A 22 11.65 -2.37 -7.15
CA GLY A 22 12.59 -1.35 -7.64
C GLY A 22 13.28 -1.76 -8.95
N ALA A 23 13.67 -3.02 -9.09
CA ALA A 23 14.22 -3.56 -10.33
C ALA A 23 13.21 -3.52 -11.50
N LEU A 24 11.93 -3.70 -11.21
CA LEU A 24 10.85 -3.58 -12.20
C LEU A 24 10.63 -2.14 -12.66
N HIS A 25 10.64 -1.16 -11.74
CA HIS A 25 10.62 0.26 -12.09
C HIS A 25 11.80 0.66 -12.98
N ASN A 26 13.01 0.21 -12.62
CA ASN A 26 14.20 0.45 -13.43
C ASN A 26 14.06 -0.16 -14.83
N LEU A 27 13.55 -1.40 -14.92
CA LEU A 27 13.30 -2.04 -16.21
C LEU A 27 12.26 -1.26 -17.04
N GLU A 28 11.17 -0.81 -16.41
CA GLU A 28 10.14 0.00 -17.06
C GLU A 28 10.72 1.29 -17.65
N GLN A 29 11.56 2.01 -16.89
CA GLN A 29 12.25 3.21 -17.37
C GLN A 29 13.17 2.92 -18.57
N LEU A 30 13.93 1.81 -18.51
CA LEU A 30 14.78 1.37 -19.62
C LEU A 30 13.95 1.01 -20.87
N LEU A 31 12.79 0.35 -20.68
CA LEU A 31 11.88 0.00 -21.77
C LEU A 31 11.26 1.25 -22.42
N LYS A 32 10.97 2.30 -21.67
CA LYS A 32 10.47 3.58 -22.21
C LYS A 32 11.54 4.43 -22.90
N SER A 33 12.82 4.23 -22.56
CA SER A 33 13.91 5.09 -23.06
C SER A 33 14.34 4.76 -24.49
N ILE A 34 14.08 5.64 -25.45
CA ILE A 34 14.49 5.49 -26.86
C ILE A 34 16.01 5.32 -27.07
N ARG A 35 16.82 5.77 -26.10
CA ARG A 35 18.29 5.67 -26.14
C ARG A 35 18.81 4.29 -25.76
N VAL A 36 18.00 3.48 -25.07
CA VAL A 36 18.37 2.14 -24.64
C VAL A 36 18.12 1.17 -25.78
N GLY A 37 19.22 0.64 -26.34
CA GLY A 37 19.16 -0.35 -27.42
C GLY A 37 18.84 -1.77 -26.95
N PRO A 38 18.43 -2.68 -27.86
CA PRO A 38 18.12 -4.09 -27.58
C PRO A 38 19.18 -4.83 -26.75
N ARG A 39 20.47 -4.59 -27.03
CA ARG A 39 21.58 -5.26 -26.35
C ARG A 39 21.61 -4.94 -24.85
N ALA A 40 21.36 -3.70 -24.46
CA ALA A 40 21.34 -3.29 -23.06
C ALA A 40 20.19 -3.98 -22.31
N LEU A 41 18.99 -4.02 -22.90
CA LEU A 41 17.84 -4.72 -22.32
C LEU A 41 18.13 -6.22 -22.15
N SER A 42 18.75 -6.86 -23.14
CA SER A 42 19.11 -8.28 -23.06
C SER A 42 20.09 -8.61 -21.93
N MET A 43 20.89 -7.65 -21.45
CA MET A 43 21.78 -7.84 -20.30
C MET A 43 21.04 -7.74 -18.96
N VAL A 44 20.04 -6.86 -18.85
CA VAL A 44 19.34 -6.59 -17.57
C VAL A 44 18.17 -7.55 -17.33
N ILE A 45 17.45 -7.95 -18.39
CA ILE A 45 16.26 -8.81 -18.28
C ILE A 45 16.50 -10.13 -17.50
N PRO A 46 17.63 -10.85 -17.66
CA PRO A 46 17.90 -12.07 -16.89
C PRO A 46 17.88 -11.86 -15.37
N ASP A 47 18.45 -10.76 -14.89
CA ASP A 47 18.52 -10.45 -13.45
C ASP A 47 17.15 -10.09 -12.90
N VAL A 48 16.40 -9.23 -13.62
CA VAL A 48 15.03 -8.88 -13.24
C VAL A 48 14.12 -10.12 -13.23
N HIS A 49 14.26 -10.99 -14.22
CA HIS A 49 13.54 -12.26 -14.26
C HIS A 49 13.87 -13.15 -13.06
N ALA A 50 15.15 -13.29 -12.70
CA ALA A 50 15.56 -14.09 -11.54
C ALA A 50 15.07 -13.51 -10.21
N SER A 51 14.92 -12.18 -10.10
CA SER A 51 14.30 -11.53 -8.95
C SER A 51 12.79 -11.80 -8.90
N CYS A 52 12.08 -11.67 -10.03
CA CYS A 52 10.65 -11.96 -10.11
C CYS A 52 10.31 -13.41 -9.74
N GLN A 53 11.15 -14.36 -10.15
CA GLN A 53 10.97 -15.78 -9.84
C GLN A 53 11.00 -16.09 -8.35
N ARG A 54 11.66 -15.25 -7.54
CA ARG A 54 11.78 -15.40 -6.08
C ARG A 54 10.63 -14.75 -5.32
N LEU A 55 9.84 -13.91 -5.98
CA LEU A 55 8.81 -13.11 -5.33
C LEU A 55 7.73 -13.93 -4.61
N PRO A 56 7.23 -15.06 -5.14
CA PRO A 56 6.23 -15.87 -4.44
C PRO A 56 6.75 -16.43 -3.12
N GLN A 57 8.01 -16.88 -3.08
CA GLN A 57 8.63 -17.34 -1.84
C GLN A 57 8.85 -16.19 -0.86
N THR A 58 9.31 -15.03 -1.33
CA THR A 58 9.46 -13.82 -0.51
C THR A 58 8.14 -13.40 0.13
N LEU A 59 7.04 -13.39 -0.63
CA LEU A 59 5.71 -13.10 -0.09
C LEU A 59 5.28 -14.15 0.92
N THR A 60 5.45 -15.43 0.62
CA THR A 60 5.13 -16.52 1.57
C THR A 60 5.92 -16.37 2.88
N GLN A 61 7.21 -16.01 2.81
CA GLN A 61 8.03 -15.78 3.99
C GLN A 61 7.59 -14.54 4.78
N LEU A 62 7.30 -13.43 4.10
CA LEU A 62 6.88 -12.19 4.75
C LEU A 62 5.54 -12.40 5.49
N LEU A 63 4.59 -13.05 4.82
CA LEU A 63 3.23 -13.26 5.31
C LEU A 63 3.17 -14.43 6.33
N GLY A 64 3.97 -15.47 6.15
CA GLY A 64 3.99 -16.64 7.06
C GLY A 64 4.51 -16.35 8.48
N LEU A 65 5.00 -15.14 8.75
CA LEU A 65 5.47 -14.73 10.07
C LEU A 65 4.40 -14.01 10.91
N GLY A 66 3.23 -13.74 10.35
CA GLY A 66 2.14 -13.08 11.08
C GLY A 66 1.30 -14.03 11.93
N PRO A 67 0.36 -13.48 12.71
CA PRO A 67 -0.51 -14.25 13.60
C PRO A 67 -1.56 -15.05 12.79
N ALA A 68 -2.18 -16.06 13.40
CA ALA A 68 -3.10 -16.97 12.69
C ALA A 68 -4.33 -16.23 12.14
N GLU A 69 -4.77 -15.18 12.84
CA GLU A 69 -5.87 -14.29 12.47
C GLU A 69 -5.58 -13.49 11.19
N ALA A 70 -4.32 -13.46 10.74
CA ALA A 70 -3.89 -12.81 9.51
C ALA A 70 -3.92 -13.69 8.27
N LEU A 71 -4.09 -15.01 8.44
CA LEU A 71 -3.91 -15.98 7.37
C LEU A 71 -4.84 -15.72 6.18
N ASP A 72 -6.06 -15.27 6.42
CA ASP A 72 -7.02 -15.00 5.35
C ASP A 72 -6.62 -13.77 4.51
N SER A 73 -6.27 -12.65 5.13
CA SER A 73 -5.81 -11.45 4.41
C SER A 73 -4.48 -11.70 3.69
N PHE A 74 -3.60 -12.52 4.28
CA PHE A 74 -2.36 -12.95 3.65
C PHE A 74 -2.61 -13.87 2.45
N ALA A 75 -3.50 -14.84 2.58
CA ALA A 75 -3.87 -15.74 1.49
C ALA A 75 -4.52 -14.95 0.34
N ALA A 76 -5.38 -13.98 0.63
CA ALA A 76 -5.98 -13.10 -0.38
C ALA A 76 -4.91 -12.28 -1.13
N LEU A 77 -3.95 -11.70 -0.41
CA LEU A 77 -2.86 -10.94 -1.01
C LEU A 77 -1.95 -11.83 -1.87
N GLN A 78 -1.62 -13.03 -1.40
CA GLN A 78 -0.83 -14.01 -2.15
C GLN A 78 -1.56 -14.49 -3.41
N ALA A 79 -2.85 -14.83 -3.29
CA ALA A 79 -3.70 -15.26 -4.40
C ALA A 79 -3.83 -14.16 -5.47
N PHE A 80 -3.82 -12.88 -5.06
CA PHE A 80 -3.75 -11.77 -6.00
C PHE A 80 -2.38 -11.66 -6.68
N ALA A 81 -1.28 -11.72 -5.92
CA ALA A 81 0.07 -11.49 -6.42
C ALA A 81 0.58 -12.59 -7.36
N GLU A 82 0.34 -13.86 -7.02
CA GLU A 82 0.89 -15.02 -7.73
C GLU A 82 0.63 -15.04 -9.25
N PRO A 83 -0.62 -14.91 -9.74
CA PRO A 83 -0.87 -14.90 -11.20
C PRO A 83 -0.18 -13.73 -11.91
N ARG A 84 0.04 -12.60 -11.22
CA ARG A 84 0.66 -11.40 -11.77
C ARG A 84 2.16 -11.57 -11.91
N VAL A 85 2.80 -12.15 -10.89
CA VAL A 85 4.20 -12.58 -10.95
C VAL A 85 4.42 -13.62 -12.04
N LYS A 86 3.49 -14.57 -12.19
CA LYS A 86 3.55 -15.58 -13.26
C LYS A 86 3.50 -14.94 -14.64
N GLU A 87 2.52 -14.08 -14.92
CA GLU A 87 2.37 -13.37 -16.20
C GLU A 87 3.64 -12.56 -16.55
N LEU A 88 4.17 -11.83 -15.56
CA LEU A 88 5.39 -11.03 -15.69
C LEU A 88 6.62 -11.91 -15.98
N THR A 89 6.79 -13.00 -15.23
CA THR A 89 7.89 -13.95 -15.41
C THR A 89 7.84 -14.59 -16.80
N GLU A 90 6.66 -15.00 -17.25
CA GLU A 90 6.46 -15.55 -18.59
C GLU A 90 6.77 -14.52 -19.69
N ALA A 91 6.37 -13.26 -19.52
CA ALA A 91 6.68 -12.19 -20.46
C ALA A 91 8.19 -11.95 -20.59
N LEU A 92 8.90 -11.86 -19.45
CA LEU A 92 10.35 -11.74 -19.41
C LEU A 92 11.03 -12.96 -20.05
N ALA A 93 10.56 -14.18 -19.75
CA ALA A 93 11.09 -15.42 -20.32
C ALA A 93 10.94 -15.49 -21.85
N ARG A 94 9.80 -15.05 -22.41
CA ARG A 94 9.57 -15.02 -23.87
C ARG A 94 10.59 -14.14 -24.58
N VAL A 95 10.92 -13.00 -24.00
CA VAL A 95 11.85 -12.04 -24.57
C VAL A 95 13.31 -12.49 -24.45
N ARG A 96 13.67 -13.23 -23.39
CA ARG A 96 15.02 -13.81 -23.25
C ARG A 96 15.40 -14.80 -24.36
N ARG A 97 14.43 -15.50 -24.94
CA ARG A 97 14.67 -16.57 -25.91
C ARG A 97 14.82 -16.10 -27.36
N ARG A 98 14.55 -14.82 -27.64
CA ARG A 98 14.48 -14.30 -29.02
C ARG A 98 15.05 -12.90 -29.10
N ALA A 99 15.50 -12.49 -30.29
CA ALA A 99 15.93 -11.11 -30.51
C ALA A 99 14.82 -10.10 -30.15
N MET A 100 15.17 -9.02 -29.46
CA MET A 100 14.24 -7.97 -29.07
C MET A 100 13.89 -7.10 -30.27
N THR A 101 12.68 -7.26 -30.80
CA THR A 101 12.12 -6.39 -31.83
C THR A 101 11.34 -5.23 -31.19
N ALA A 102 11.08 -4.15 -31.94
CA ALA A 102 10.29 -3.02 -31.44
C ALA A 102 8.91 -3.44 -30.91
N ARG A 103 8.21 -4.33 -31.63
CA ARG A 103 6.93 -4.88 -31.18
C ARG A 103 7.04 -5.61 -29.84
N ARG A 104 8.05 -6.48 -29.67
CA ARG A 104 8.25 -7.22 -28.41
C ARG A 104 8.61 -6.33 -27.25
N ARG A 105 9.38 -5.26 -27.52
CA ARG A 105 9.70 -4.24 -26.52
C ARG A 105 8.43 -3.56 -26.03
N LEU A 106 7.56 -3.13 -26.94
CA LEU A 106 6.27 -2.51 -26.59
C LEU A 106 5.37 -3.48 -25.82
N ASP A 107 5.25 -4.73 -26.29
CA ASP A 107 4.47 -5.75 -25.61
C ASP A 107 4.98 -6.00 -24.18
N LEU A 108 6.31 -6.04 -23.99
CA LEU A 108 6.92 -6.20 -22.68
C LEU A 108 6.71 -4.96 -21.80
N GLU A 109 6.84 -3.75 -22.36
CA GLU A 109 6.60 -2.49 -21.66
C GLU A 109 5.18 -2.43 -21.09
N LEU A 110 4.16 -2.77 -21.87
CA LEU A 110 2.77 -2.79 -21.42
C LEU A 110 2.55 -3.77 -20.26
N VAL A 111 3.15 -4.97 -20.33
CA VAL A 111 3.04 -5.95 -19.25
C VAL A 111 3.79 -5.48 -18.01
N VAL A 112 5.04 -5.02 -18.16
CA VAL A 112 5.87 -4.54 -17.05
C VAL A 112 5.18 -3.37 -16.35
N ALA A 113 4.81 -2.30 -17.07
CA ALA A 113 4.17 -1.13 -16.47
C ALA A 113 2.91 -1.49 -15.66
N ARG A 114 2.02 -2.33 -16.24
CA ARG A 114 0.81 -2.79 -15.55
C ARG A 114 1.14 -3.61 -14.30
N LYS A 115 2.04 -4.59 -14.41
CA LYS A 115 2.36 -5.50 -13.30
C LYS A 115 3.19 -4.83 -12.22
N THR A 116 4.06 -3.88 -12.55
CA THR A 116 4.80 -3.08 -11.57
C THR A 116 3.83 -2.31 -10.68
N ALA A 117 2.84 -1.62 -11.25
CA ALA A 117 1.84 -0.88 -10.46
C ALA A 117 1.01 -1.80 -9.54
N GLU A 118 0.58 -2.97 -10.04
CA GLU A 118 -0.12 -3.96 -9.21
C GLU A 118 0.78 -4.50 -8.08
N LEU A 119 2.07 -4.73 -8.33
CA LEU A 119 3.03 -5.23 -7.34
C LEU A 119 3.48 -4.17 -6.33
N ASP A 120 3.49 -2.89 -6.70
CA ASP A 120 3.62 -1.78 -5.75
C ASP A 120 2.47 -1.76 -4.76
N ALA A 121 1.23 -1.93 -5.23
CA ALA A 121 0.06 -2.02 -4.37
C ALA A 121 0.17 -3.24 -3.44
N VAL A 122 0.60 -4.40 -3.95
CA VAL A 122 0.88 -5.58 -3.12
C VAL A 122 1.92 -5.27 -2.04
N ARG A 123 3.02 -4.59 -2.39
CA ARG A 123 4.04 -4.19 -1.43
C ARG A 123 3.49 -3.25 -0.36
N ALA A 124 2.73 -2.23 -0.76
CA ALA A 124 2.15 -1.26 0.18
C ALA A 124 1.20 -1.94 1.18
N LEU A 125 0.37 -2.88 0.72
CA LEU A 125 -0.50 -3.69 1.58
C LEU A 125 0.29 -4.63 2.50
N ALA A 126 1.32 -5.30 1.98
CA ALA A 126 2.19 -6.16 2.78
C ALA A 126 2.92 -5.37 3.87
N ASP A 127 3.47 -4.21 3.53
CA ASP A 127 4.13 -3.33 4.49
C ASP A 127 3.11 -2.81 5.53
N CYS A 128 1.84 -2.57 5.16
CA CYS A 128 0.78 -2.14 6.08
C CYS A 128 0.48 -3.21 7.14
N LEU A 129 0.33 -4.46 6.71
CA LEU A 129 0.16 -5.59 7.62
C LEU A 129 1.39 -5.79 8.51
N ASP A 130 2.59 -5.65 7.95
CA ASP A 130 3.84 -5.74 8.70
C ASP A 130 3.93 -4.69 9.81
N GLU A 131 3.56 -3.44 9.52
CA GLU A 131 3.57 -2.34 10.48
C GLU A 131 2.54 -2.53 11.59
N ALA A 132 1.38 -3.10 11.27
CA ALA A 132 0.37 -3.46 12.24
C ALA A 132 0.83 -4.55 13.22
N LEU A 133 1.85 -5.34 12.87
CA LEU A 133 2.38 -6.41 13.73
C LEU A 133 3.66 -6.04 14.51
N THR A 134 4.41 -5.03 14.06
CA THR A 134 5.80 -4.87 14.49
C THR A 134 6.10 -3.60 15.27
N GLN A 135 5.33 -2.53 15.07
CA GLN A 135 5.73 -1.24 15.61
C GLN A 135 5.02 -0.88 16.91
N ARG A 136 5.69 0.02 17.64
CA ARG A 136 5.24 0.53 18.93
C ARG A 136 4.16 1.59 18.73
N GLU A 137 3.14 1.51 19.57
CA GLU A 137 2.09 2.53 19.66
C GLU A 137 2.57 3.74 20.47
N LEU A 138 2.14 4.93 20.04
CA LEU A 138 2.45 6.21 20.65
C LEU A 138 1.13 6.96 20.88
N HIS A 139 1.07 7.76 21.94
CA HIS A 139 -0.03 8.71 22.13
C HIS A 139 0.15 9.86 21.13
N LEU A 140 -0.83 10.05 20.25
CA LEU A 140 -0.80 11.04 19.19
C LEU A 140 -2.17 11.70 19.07
N ASP A 141 -2.17 13.00 18.79
CA ASP A 141 -3.39 13.71 18.41
C ASP A 141 -3.83 13.21 17.02
N LEU A 142 -5.04 12.65 16.94
CA LEU A 142 -5.61 12.10 15.71
C LEU A 142 -5.76 13.16 14.60
N THR A 143 -5.99 14.43 14.96
CA THR A 143 -5.99 15.55 14.02
C THR A 143 -4.59 15.76 13.44
N GLN A 144 -3.57 15.82 14.29
CA GLN A 144 -2.19 15.99 13.83
C GLN A 144 -1.75 14.81 12.96
N LEU A 145 -2.18 13.61 13.31
CA LEU A 145 -1.93 12.41 12.53
C LEU A 145 -2.59 12.49 11.14
N ALA A 146 -3.85 12.92 11.07
CA ALA A 146 -4.54 13.12 9.80
C ALA A 146 -3.81 14.17 8.94
N VAL A 147 -3.44 15.33 9.52
CA VAL A 147 -2.65 16.35 8.82
C VAL A 147 -1.31 15.79 8.32
N GLN A 148 -0.60 15.04 9.17
CA GLN A 148 0.67 14.40 8.80
C GLN A 148 0.47 13.41 7.65
N ALA A 149 -0.59 12.61 7.67
CA ALA A 149 -0.90 11.66 6.62
C ALA A 149 -1.16 12.36 5.28
N LEU A 150 -1.98 13.42 5.28
CA LEU A 150 -2.31 14.17 4.07
C LEU A 150 -1.09 14.92 3.50
N THR A 151 -0.22 15.44 4.36
CA THR A 151 1.01 16.15 3.92
C THR A 151 2.11 15.19 3.46
N SER A 152 2.27 14.04 4.12
CA SER A 152 3.27 13.03 3.75
C SER A 152 2.90 12.26 2.48
N GLY A 153 1.61 12.18 2.15
CA GLY A 153 1.12 11.52 0.93
C GLY A 153 1.62 12.16 -0.37
N GLY A 154 2.16 13.38 -0.34
CA GLY A 154 2.65 14.08 -1.53
C GLY A 154 3.78 13.37 -2.30
N GLU A 155 4.50 12.44 -1.66
CA GLU A 155 5.59 11.68 -2.29
C GLU A 155 5.14 10.39 -2.98
N ALA A 156 3.89 9.97 -2.80
CA ALA A 156 3.38 8.76 -3.43
C ALA A 156 3.30 8.93 -4.96
N ALA A 157 3.81 7.95 -5.71
CA ALA A 157 3.80 7.93 -7.17
C ALA A 157 2.41 7.69 -7.80
N GLY A 158 1.35 7.69 -6.99
CA GLY A 158 -0.02 7.40 -7.41
C GLY A 158 -0.82 8.63 -7.85
N PRO A 159 -2.13 8.45 -8.07
CA PRO A 159 -3.03 9.55 -8.43
C PRO A 159 -3.04 10.62 -7.34
N ARG A 160 -3.21 11.87 -7.77
CA ARG A 160 -3.34 13.03 -6.88
C ARG A 160 -4.80 13.33 -6.65
N LEU A 161 -5.15 13.50 -5.38
CA LEU A 161 -6.51 13.63 -4.89
C LEU A 161 -6.67 14.96 -4.12
N HIS A 162 -7.79 15.64 -4.31
CA HIS A 162 -8.19 16.77 -3.47
C HIS A 162 -8.87 16.27 -2.20
N VAL A 163 -8.31 16.59 -1.04
CA VAL A 163 -8.81 16.13 0.28
C VAL A 163 -9.03 17.32 1.20
N ALA A 164 -10.26 17.47 1.71
CA ALA A 164 -10.56 18.39 2.79
C ALA A 164 -10.47 17.68 4.15
N LEU A 165 -9.99 18.38 5.18
CA LEU A 165 -9.91 17.86 6.55
C LEU A 165 -10.83 18.67 7.47
N TYR A 166 -11.71 17.96 8.18
CA TYR A 166 -12.61 18.53 9.18
C TYR A 166 -12.33 17.91 10.54
N THR A 167 -12.38 18.74 11.56
CA THR A 167 -12.19 18.33 12.95
C THR A 167 -13.31 18.91 13.80
N GLU A 168 -14.10 18.06 14.42
CA GLU A 168 -15.21 18.49 15.28
C GLU A 168 -14.72 18.79 16.71
N THR A 169 -13.65 18.14 17.13
CA THR A 169 -13.07 18.23 18.47
C THR A 169 -11.57 18.42 18.39
N ALA A 170 -11.02 19.34 19.18
CA ALA A 170 -9.57 19.51 19.33
C ALA A 170 -9.02 18.53 20.38
N ASN A 171 -7.75 18.15 20.24
CA ASN A 171 -6.95 17.38 21.20
C ASN A 171 -7.42 15.93 21.45
N SER A 172 -7.55 15.15 20.37
CA SER A 172 -7.91 13.74 20.46
C SER A 172 -6.67 12.85 20.57
N GLU A 173 -6.11 12.73 21.78
CA GLU A 173 -4.97 11.84 22.03
C GLU A 173 -5.39 10.36 21.96
N LEU A 174 -4.82 9.65 20.99
CA LEU A 174 -5.06 8.24 20.72
C LEU A 174 -3.75 7.46 20.81
N LEU A 175 -3.76 6.32 21.50
CA LEU A 175 -2.66 5.36 21.46
C LEU A 175 -2.70 4.58 20.15
N VAL A 176 -1.82 4.93 19.21
CA VAL A 176 -1.80 4.32 17.86
C VAL A 176 -0.38 4.25 17.29
N ASN A 177 -0.16 3.32 16.36
CA ASN A 177 1.05 3.33 15.53
C ASN A 177 0.91 4.43 14.44
N PRO A 178 1.77 5.48 14.43
CA PRO A 178 1.69 6.58 13.46
C PRO A 178 1.81 6.14 12.01
N HIS A 179 2.73 5.21 11.71
CA HIS A 179 3.00 4.77 10.35
C HIS A 179 1.83 3.96 9.80
N LEU A 180 1.30 3.06 10.62
CA LEU A 180 0.10 2.30 10.27
C LEU A 180 -1.09 3.22 10.05
N ALA A 181 -1.38 4.11 10.99
CA ALA A 181 -2.54 5.01 10.88
C ALA A 181 -2.44 5.93 9.65
N THR A 182 -1.24 6.47 9.38
CA THR A 182 -0.97 7.22 8.13
C THR A 182 -1.32 6.39 6.89
N ARG A 183 -0.93 5.12 6.87
CA ARG A 183 -1.26 4.22 5.76
C ARG A 183 -2.73 3.86 5.67
N LEU A 184 -3.40 3.62 6.79
CA LEU A 184 -4.84 3.36 6.83
C LEU A 184 -5.61 4.55 6.24
N VAL A 185 -5.20 5.79 6.56
CA VAL A 185 -5.78 7.01 5.97
C VAL A 185 -5.53 7.05 4.46
N LEU A 186 -4.28 6.90 4.00
CA LEU A 186 -3.94 7.01 2.57
C LEU A 186 -4.57 5.89 1.72
N LEU A 187 -4.57 4.65 2.20
CA LEU A 187 -5.24 3.53 1.54
C LEU A 187 -6.77 3.67 1.60
N GLY A 188 -7.32 4.17 2.70
CA GLY A 188 -8.74 4.43 2.83
C GLY A 188 -9.22 5.52 1.87
N LEU A 189 -8.44 6.60 1.71
CA LEU A 189 -8.68 7.62 0.68
C LEU A 189 -8.68 7.03 -0.72
N SER A 190 -7.69 6.19 -1.04
CA SER A 190 -7.63 5.53 -2.35
C SER A 190 -8.85 4.63 -2.60
N TRP A 191 -9.28 3.87 -1.58
CA TRP A 191 -10.45 2.99 -1.68
C TRP A 191 -11.74 3.77 -1.94
N VAL A 192 -12.01 4.80 -1.13
CA VAL A 192 -13.24 5.57 -1.18
C VAL A 192 -13.37 6.36 -2.50
N THR A 193 -12.25 6.84 -3.04
CA THR A 193 -12.22 7.67 -4.24
C THR A 193 -12.10 6.89 -5.55
N ASP A 194 -12.22 5.55 -5.50
CA ASP A 194 -11.99 4.68 -6.65
C ASP A 194 -10.64 4.98 -7.33
N SER A 195 -9.55 4.93 -6.55
CA SER A 195 -8.20 5.31 -6.97
C SER A 195 -8.05 6.78 -7.41
N GLY A 196 -8.61 7.72 -6.65
CA GLY A 196 -8.34 9.16 -6.81
C GLY A 196 -9.13 9.88 -7.90
N THR A 197 -10.26 9.32 -8.34
CA THR A 197 -11.11 9.95 -9.39
C THR A 197 -12.05 11.02 -8.84
N ARG A 198 -12.38 10.96 -7.56
CA ARG A 198 -13.31 11.87 -6.88
C ARG A 198 -12.64 12.53 -5.70
N PRO A 199 -12.90 13.81 -5.40
CA PRO A 199 -12.43 14.46 -4.18
C PRO A 199 -12.90 13.72 -2.93
N ALA A 200 -12.25 13.96 -1.79
CA ALA A 200 -12.60 13.32 -0.53
C ALA A 200 -12.62 14.30 0.65
N ARG A 201 -13.30 13.88 1.71
CA ARG A 201 -13.29 14.51 3.02
C ARG A 201 -12.76 13.52 4.05
N VAL A 202 -11.89 13.99 4.93
CA VAL A 202 -11.52 13.29 6.15
C VAL A 202 -12.11 14.05 7.33
N THR A 203 -12.92 13.38 8.14
CA THR A 203 -13.53 13.96 9.34
C THR A 203 -12.98 13.21 10.56
N VAL A 204 -12.43 13.97 11.51
CA VAL A 204 -11.98 13.44 12.80
C VAL A 204 -12.94 13.91 13.89
N THR A 205 -13.49 12.97 14.64
CA THR A 205 -14.39 13.23 15.76
C THR A 205 -13.96 12.44 16.99
N GLN A 206 -14.14 13.02 18.16
CA GLN A 206 -13.97 12.32 19.44
C GLN A 206 -15.26 12.45 20.24
N GLY A 207 -15.75 11.31 20.72
CA GLY A 207 -16.91 11.25 21.59
C GLY A 207 -16.62 10.40 22.82
N GLU A 208 -17.64 10.24 23.67
CA GLU A 208 -17.56 9.42 24.89
C GLU A 208 -17.22 7.95 24.60
N ARG A 209 -17.53 7.48 23.39
CA ARG A 209 -17.34 6.09 22.96
C ARG A 209 -16.00 5.83 22.27
N GLY A 210 -15.17 6.85 22.06
CA GLY A 210 -13.97 6.67 21.27
C GLY A 210 -13.64 7.83 20.34
N ALA A 211 -12.60 7.61 19.56
CA ALA A 211 -12.19 8.48 18.48
C ALA A 211 -12.58 7.84 17.15
N THR A 212 -13.04 8.65 16.20
CA THR A 212 -13.41 8.16 14.88
C THR A 212 -12.77 9.00 13.79
N LEU A 213 -12.33 8.32 12.74
CA LEU A 213 -11.82 8.90 11.51
C LEU A 213 -12.68 8.39 10.37
N GLU A 214 -13.42 9.30 9.75
CA GLU A 214 -14.30 9.02 8.62
C GLU A 214 -13.70 9.60 7.34
N ILE A 215 -13.70 8.81 6.28
CA ILE A 215 -13.24 9.18 4.94
C ILE A 215 -14.43 9.04 4.01
N GLU A 216 -14.83 10.12 3.35
CA GLU A 216 -16.01 10.18 2.48
C GLU A 216 -15.63 10.71 1.10
N ALA A 217 -16.14 10.10 0.03
CA ALA A 217 -16.00 10.62 -1.32
C ALA A 217 -17.01 11.75 -1.55
N LEU A 218 -16.53 12.83 -2.15
CA LEU A 218 -17.35 13.99 -2.49
C LEU A 218 -17.60 14.04 -4.00
N ASP A 219 -18.71 14.68 -4.38
CA ASP A 219 -19.00 14.96 -5.80
C ASP A 219 -18.16 16.12 -6.34
N THR A 220 -17.81 17.09 -5.48
CA THR A 220 -17.05 18.29 -5.84
C THR A 220 -16.00 18.60 -4.79
N ALA A 221 -14.84 19.10 -5.24
CA ALA A 221 -13.77 19.51 -4.36
C ALA A 221 -14.16 20.78 -3.59
N GLU A 222 -13.73 20.86 -2.34
CA GLU A 222 -13.96 22.02 -1.49
C GLU A 222 -12.83 23.04 -1.63
N SER A 223 -13.09 24.30 -1.26
CA SER A 223 -12.16 25.42 -1.43
C SER A 223 -10.84 25.23 -0.68
N ASP A 224 -10.90 24.56 0.49
CA ASP A 224 -9.78 24.45 1.43
C ASP A 224 -9.13 23.04 1.35
N SER A 225 -9.20 22.41 0.17
CA SER A 225 -8.67 21.07 -0.06
C SER A 225 -7.16 21.04 -0.30
N LEU A 226 -6.49 20.02 0.24
CA LEU A 226 -5.10 19.69 0.00
C LEU A 226 -4.97 18.72 -1.17
N THR A 227 -3.91 18.82 -1.96
CA THR A 227 -3.58 17.82 -2.98
C THR A 227 -2.69 16.73 -2.37
N VAL A 228 -3.19 15.49 -2.34
CA VAL A 228 -2.56 14.34 -1.67
C VAL A 228 -2.30 13.24 -2.68
N GLY A 229 -1.10 12.67 -2.71
CA GLY A 229 -0.83 11.45 -3.45
C GLY A 229 -1.34 10.23 -2.69
N VAL A 230 -2.10 9.35 -3.36
CA VAL A 230 -2.64 8.14 -2.74
C VAL A 230 -2.08 6.87 -3.40
N PRO A 231 -1.84 5.78 -2.64
CA PRO A 231 -1.40 4.51 -3.21
C PRO A 231 -2.49 3.92 -4.12
N SER A 232 -2.12 3.03 -5.05
CA SER A 232 -3.11 2.30 -5.86
C SER A 232 -3.84 1.24 -5.03
N THR A 233 -5.13 1.04 -5.28
CA THR A 233 -5.92 -0.05 -4.68
C THR A 233 -5.96 -1.27 -5.58
N ILE A 234 -6.04 -2.44 -4.95
CA ILE A 234 -6.22 -3.73 -5.60
C ILE A 234 -7.31 -4.52 -4.88
N ALA A 235 -7.79 -5.61 -5.48
CA ALA A 235 -8.91 -6.37 -4.93
C ALA A 235 -8.80 -6.69 -3.41
N PRO A 236 -7.65 -7.19 -2.87
CA PRO A 236 -7.53 -7.51 -1.45
C PRO A 236 -7.31 -6.28 -0.54
N SER A 237 -7.38 -5.04 -1.06
CA SER A 237 -7.07 -3.84 -0.27
C SER A 237 -7.99 -3.70 0.93
N LEU A 238 -9.28 -3.97 0.78
CA LEU A 238 -10.25 -3.80 1.88
C LEU A 238 -10.06 -4.86 2.97
N GLU A 239 -9.84 -6.13 2.61
CA GLU A 239 -9.59 -7.22 3.54
C GLU A 239 -8.30 -6.99 4.33
N VAL A 240 -7.27 -6.45 3.67
CA VAL A 240 -6.04 -6.03 4.32
C VAL A 240 -6.27 -4.85 5.27
N LEU A 241 -7.03 -3.84 4.84
CA LEU A 241 -7.38 -2.70 5.68
C LEU A 241 -8.15 -3.11 6.93
N LYS A 242 -9.13 -4.01 6.80
CA LYS A 242 -9.91 -4.54 7.94
C LYS A 242 -9.03 -5.27 8.94
N ALA A 243 -8.14 -6.14 8.46
CA ALA A 243 -7.20 -6.86 9.33
C ALA A 243 -6.22 -5.91 10.02
N ALA A 244 -5.61 -4.99 9.27
CA ALA A 244 -4.65 -4.03 9.81
C ALA A 244 -5.30 -3.08 10.83
N ALA A 245 -6.53 -2.62 10.56
CA ALA A 245 -7.34 -1.86 11.51
C ALA A 245 -7.61 -2.68 12.79
N GLY A 246 -8.07 -3.92 12.64
CA GLY A 246 -8.34 -4.81 13.77
C GLY A 246 -7.13 -5.03 14.69
N TRP A 247 -5.93 -5.20 14.14
CA TRP A 247 -4.70 -5.34 14.94
C TRP A 247 -4.26 -4.04 15.61
N SER A 248 -4.67 -2.89 15.07
CA SER A 248 -4.53 -1.60 15.75
C SER A 248 -5.65 -1.32 16.77
N HIS A 249 -6.52 -2.31 17.02
CA HIS A 249 -7.72 -2.19 17.84
C HIS A 249 -8.70 -1.12 17.33
N ALA A 250 -8.69 -0.89 16.01
CA ALA A 250 -9.68 -0.08 15.31
C ALA A 250 -10.73 -1.00 14.68
N GLN A 251 -11.99 -0.59 14.71
CA GLN A 251 -13.04 -1.20 13.90
C GLN A 251 -13.18 -0.43 12.59
N LEU A 252 -13.11 -1.15 11.46
CA LEU A 252 -13.33 -0.58 10.14
C LEU A 252 -14.75 -0.91 9.66
N THR A 253 -15.57 0.12 9.49
CA THR A 253 -16.90 0.02 8.89
C THR A 253 -16.90 0.64 7.50
N GLU A 254 -17.48 -0.07 6.54
CA GLU A 254 -17.64 0.40 5.17
C GLU A 254 -19.08 0.82 4.91
N ARG A 255 -19.24 1.95 4.21
CA ARG A 255 -20.51 2.43 3.68
C ARG A 255 -20.32 2.80 2.20
N PRO A 256 -21.38 2.84 1.38
CA PRO A 256 -21.26 3.31 0.00
C PRO A 256 -20.61 4.69 -0.07
N GLY A 257 -19.41 4.77 -0.64
CA GLY A 257 -18.65 6.03 -0.74
C GLY A 257 -17.99 6.51 0.55
N ALA A 258 -17.92 5.69 1.61
CA ALA A 258 -17.24 6.08 2.84
C ALA A 258 -16.59 4.90 3.58
N LEU A 259 -15.49 5.19 4.28
CA LEU A 259 -14.84 4.30 5.24
C LEU A 259 -14.75 4.98 6.59
N ARG A 260 -15.00 4.24 7.67
CA ARG A 260 -14.93 4.75 9.03
C ARG A 260 -14.07 3.85 9.90
N PHE A 261 -13.05 4.42 10.51
CA PHE A 261 -12.22 3.79 11.53
C PHE A 261 -12.66 4.28 12.90
N GLU A 262 -12.93 3.36 13.83
CA GLU A 262 -13.35 3.67 15.19
C GLU A 262 -12.41 3.00 16.21
N TRP A 263 -11.88 3.79 17.14
CA TRP A 263 -11.07 3.28 18.25
C TRP A 263 -11.86 3.42 19.56
N GLY A 264 -11.88 2.36 20.37
CA GLY A 264 -12.59 2.34 21.64
C GLY A 264 -12.02 3.29 22.70
N PRO A 265 -12.79 3.58 23.77
CA PRO A 265 -12.40 4.54 24.79
C PRO A 265 -11.14 4.12 25.56
N GLU A 266 -10.81 2.82 25.61
CA GLU A 266 -9.61 2.28 26.23
C GLU A 266 -8.31 2.75 25.57
N ARG A 267 -8.39 3.32 24.37
CA ARG A 267 -7.25 3.87 23.62
C ARG A 267 -7.07 5.37 23.82
N ILE A 268 -8.02 6.03 24.46
CA ILE A 268 -8.01 7.48 24.67
C ILE A 268 -7.39 7.78 26.02
N GLN A 269 -6.41 8.68 26.04
CA GLN A 269 -5.93 9.24 27.29
C GLN A 269 -6.78 10.47 27.64
N GLN A 270 -7.41 10.46 28.81
CA GLN A 270 -8.06 11.66 29.32
C GLN A 270 -6.98 12.61 29.83
N SER A 271 -6.74 13.69 29.07
CA SER A 271 -5.89 14.82 29.46
C SER A 271 -6.57 15.71 30.48
#